data_AF-A0A7X8GTF7-F1
#
_entry.id   AF-A0A7X8GTF7-F1
#
_cell.length_a   1.000
_cell.length_b   1.000
_cell.length_c   1.000
_cell.angle_alpha   90.00
_cell.angle_beta   90.00
_cell.angle_gamma   90.00
#
_symmetry.space_group_name_H-M   'P 1'
#
loop_
_entity.id
_entity.type
_entity.pdbx_description
1 polymer ?
#
loop_
_entity_poly.entity_id
_entity_poly.type
_entity_poly.pdbx_seq_one_letter_code
_entity_poly.pdbx_strand_id
1 'polypeptide(L)'
;MNKKALFCLFCVTCLAFDLSGQSTSFTFSNQAESSSLSPTADSIAGHVVAWGDIDGDGWEDLFIGVFSYKGRTNMLFRNKNGAFEFDDQEVFRFPTRSTGMVFADLDNDGDLDLYFASMPVEEDKKKTLLDGASGNRLFRNDGKGGFTDISEVSGACPVDLGGRGVAVFDYDGDGLPDILAGSDPMPGYSGSQTTTSRLFKNLGNLRFKDVTKEAGIPENAPGYGVVPCDFNDDGWPDFFLAASDGGNRLFINDGKGRFHENEKLNELFKWQWTGGDNMVCGVAIGDVNRDGLMDIVLGSHFLSPWYYPQPVRLFLNRGEINGGLSFEEVTLQAGLPPIHIKTPHVEIRDFDNDGWPDIYASAVKFRGDSIYPIISKNLGVSGKGVPKFVTDANDVNDFPTLDEINFDRTHKRSDFFSKSRTKRGLPILPLVPLVITITTGSWTYSWLAGGLSFLRCFFVMKR
;
A
#
# COMPACT_ATOMS: atom_id res chain seq x y z
N MET A 1 -39.52 -72.14 -7.82
CA MET A 1 -38.33 -71.51 -7.19
C MET A 1 -37.71 -70.56 -8.21
N ASN A 2 -38.03 -69.27 -8.09
CA ASN A 2 -37.52 -68.18 -8.94
C ASN A 2 -36.32 -67.55 -8.23
N LYS A 3 -35.16 -67.45 -8.89
CA LYS A 3 -34.09 -66.53 -8.47
C LYS A 3 -33.80 -65.56 -9.61
N LYS A 4 -34.06 -64.29 -9.29
CA LYS A 4 -33.96 -63.10 -10.14
C LYS A 4 -32.48 -62.78 -10.41
N ALA A 5 -32.17 -62.42 -11.64
CA ALA A 5 -30.92 -61.76 -12.01
C ALA A 5 -30.95 -60.31 -11.48
N LEU A 6 -29.89 -59.91 -10.77
CA LEU A 6 -29.72 -58.57 -10.23
C LEU A 6 -28.93 -57.74 -11.26
N PHE A 7 -29.60 -56.81 -11.93
CA PHE A 7 -28.95 -55.79 -12.76
C PHE A 7 -28.36 -54.72 -11.82
N CYS A 8 -27.04 -54.56 -11.79
CA CYS A 8 -26.40 -53.40 -11.16
C CYS A 8 -26.43 -52.23 -12.15
N LEU A 9 -27.29 -51.25 -11.89
CA LEU A 9 -27.30 -49.97 -12.57
C LEU A 9 -26.21 -49.10 -11.93
N PHE A 10 -25.10 -48.86 -12.64
CA PHE A 10 -24.14 -47.82 -12.25
C PHE A 10 -24.78 -46.45 -12.56
N CYS A 11 -25.38 -45.82 -11.55
CA CYS A 11 -25.67 -44.39 -11.60
C CYS A 11 -24.35 -43.63 -11.52
N VAL A 12 -23.87 -43.13 -12.65
CA VAL A 12 -22.90 -42.03 -12.66
C VAL A 12 -23.67 -40.79 -12.23
N THR A 13 -23.66 -40.49 -10.94
CA THR A 13 -24.00 -39.16 -10.44
C THR A 13 -22.87 -38.23 -10.86
N CYS A 14 -23.03 -37.53 -11.99
CA CYS A 14 -22.33 -36.28 -12.21
C CYS A 14 -22.76 -35.33 -11.09
N LEU A 15 -21.91 -35.16 -10.07
CA LEU A 15 -21.92 -33.97 -9.24
C LEU A 15 -21.54 -32.81 -10.15
N ALA A 16 -22.53 -32.20 -10.80
CA ALA A 16 -22.39 -30.84 -11.26
C ALA A 16 -22.22 -29.99 -9.99
N PHE A 17 -20.99 -29.57 -9.70
CA PHE A 17 -20.77 -28.48 -8.77
C PHE A 17 -21.44 -27.26 -9.37
N ASP A 18 -22.56 -26.86 -8.77
CA ASP A 18 -23.22 -25.61 -9.08
C ASP A 18 -22.35 -24.47 -8.53
N LEU A 19 -21.43 -23.97 -9.35
CA LEU A 19 -20.60 -22.80 -9.04
C LEU A 19 -21.39 -21.48 -9.06
N SER A 20 -22.73 -21.52 -9.25
CA SER A 20 -23.56 -20.32 -9.35
C SER A 20 -23.87 -19.64 -8.01
N GLY A 21 -23.33 -20.16 -6.89
CA GLY A 21 -23.67 -19.70 -5.54
C GLY A 21 -22.63 -18.85 -4.81
N GLN A 22 -21.39 -18.71 -5.32
CA GLN A 22 -20.42 -17.84 -4.66
C GLN A 22 -20.75 -16.38 -4.97
N SER A 23 -21.15 -15.65 -3.94
CA SER A 23 -21.25 -14.19 -4.00
C SER A 23 -19.93 -13.63 -4.52
N THR A 24 -19.96 -12.95 -5.67
CA THR A 24 -18.82 -12.18 -6.17
C THR A 24 -18.62 -10.91 -5.35
N SER A 25 -19.62 -10.54 -4.55
CA SER A 25 -19.61 -9.27 -3.83
C SER A 25 -19.10 -9.36 -2.41
N PHE A 26 -18.14 -8.49 -2.09
CA PHE A 26 -17.74 -8.21 -0.73
C PHE A 26 -18.82 -7.40 0.00
N THR A 27 -18.97 -7.64 1.30
CA THR A 27 -19.78 -6.78 2.18
C THR A 27 -18.88 -6.17 3.23
N PHE A 28 -19.00 -4.85 3.40
CA PHE A 28 -18.16 -4.09 4.29
C PHE A 28 -19.00 -3.23 5.23
N SER A 29 -18.48 -3.00 6.42
CA SER A 29 -19.14 -2.17 7.43
C SER A 29 -18.13 -1.20 8.02
N ASN A 30 -18.53 0.06 8.19
CA ASN A 30 -17.68 1.03 8.88
C ASN A 30 -17.68 0.73 10.38
N GLN A 31 -16.49 0.55 10.96
CA GLN A 31 -16.27 0.24 12.36
C GLN A 31 -15.59 1.38 13.14
N ALA A 32 -15.45 2.58 12.56
CA ALA A 32 -14.73 3.66 13.23
C ALA A 32 -15.34 4.06 14.59
N GLU A 33 -16.67 4.09 14.69
CA GLU A 33 -17.37 4.35 15.96
C GLU A 33 -17.28 3.16 16.92
N SER A 34 -17.58 1.95 16.45
CA SER A 34 -17.58 0.74 17.29
C SER A 34 -16.19 0.38 17.81
N SER A 35 -15.14 0.77 17.11
CA SER A 35 -13.74 0.59 17.50
C SER A 35 -13.14 1.80 18.23
N SER A 36 -13.92 2.83 18.55
CA SER A 36 -13.46 4.03 19.28
C SER A 36 -12.40 4.89 18.57
N LEU A 37 -12.25 4.76 17.25
CA LEU A 37 -11.41 5.66 16.46
C LEU A 37 -12.08 7.01 16.22
N SER A 38 -13.40 7.02 16.05
CA SER A 38 -14.20 8.23 16.00
C SER A 38 -14.59 8.67 17.41
N PRO A 39 -14.55 9.99 17.72
CA PRO A 39 -14.29 11.09 16.80
C PRO A 39 -12.80 11.48 16.67
N THR A 40 -11.90 10.82 17.40
CA THR A 40 -10.51 11.26 17.58
C THR A 40 -9.72 11.31 16.27
N ALA A 41 -9.85 10.29 15.43
CA ALA A 41 -9.23 10.23 14.11
C ALA A 41 -10.05 10.96 13.01
N ASP A 42 -11.19 11.56 13.35
CA ASP A 42 -12.05 12.22 12.36
C ASP A 42 -11.37 13.44 11.74
N SER A 43 -11.47 13.51 10.40
CA SER A 43 -10.93 14.62 9.62
C SER A 43 -9.45 14.89 9.85
N ILE A 44 -8.68 13.91 10.36
CA ILE A 44 -7.26 14.08 10.72
C ILE A 44 -6.36 14.35 9.51
N ALA A 45 -6.88 14.15 8.29
CA ALA A 45 -6.09 14.16 7.05
C ALA A 45 -4.96 13.11 7.13
N GLY A 46 -5.34 11.91 7.55
CA GLY A 46 -4.49 10.73 7.57
C GLY A 46 -3.91 10.52 6.17
N HIS A 47 -2.59 10.45 6.13
CA HIS A 47 -1.82 10.30 4.92
C HIS A 47 -1.38 8.82 4.90
N VAL A 48 -0.52 8.42 5.82
CA VAL A 48 0.02 7.05 5.92
C VAL A 48 -0.48 6.37 7.19
N VAL A 49 -0.54 5.04 7.19
CA VAL A 49 -0.79 4.24 8.42
C VAL A 49 0.21 3.10 8.54
N ALA A 50 0.52 2.70 9.77
CA ALA A 50 1.27 1.50 10.11
C ALA A 50 0.56 0.74 11.23
N TRP A 51 0.70 -0.58 11.21
CA TRP A 51 0.15 -1.49 12.20
C TRP A 51 1.29 -2.32 12.78
N GLY A 52 1.26 -2.56 14.09
CA GLY A 52 2.25 -3.35 14.81
C GLY A 52 1.78 -3.59 16.25
N ASP A 53 1.99 -4.80 16.78
CA ASP A 53 1.85 -5.09 18.21
C ASP A 53 3.04 -4.47 18.97
N ILE A 54 2.91 -3.21 19.40
CA ILE A 54 4.04 -2.43 19.93
C ILE A 54 4.23 -2.61 21.44
N ASP A 55 3.27 -3.21 22.15
CA ASP A 55 3.40 -3.59 23.57
C ASP A 55 3.39 -5.11 23.84
N GLY A 56 3.36 -5.92 22.79
CA GLY A 56 3.43 -7.39 22.88
C GLY A 56 2.19 -8.01 23.53
N ASP A 57 1.04 -7.32 23.49
CA ASP A 57 -0.21 -7.80 24.09
C ASP A 57 -1.01 -8.73 23.15
N GLY A 58 -0.51 -8.93 21.93
CA GLY A 58 -1.08 -9.80 20.90
C GLY A 58 -2.12 -9.10 20.02
N TRP A 59 -2.35 -7.80 20.21
CA TRP A 59 -3.21 -6.96 19.39
C TRP A 59 -2.42 -5.91 18.63
N GLU A 60 -2.62 -5.87 17.31
CA GLU A 60 -1.99 -4.86 16.47
C GLU A 60 -2.51 -3.46 16.81
N ASP A 61 -1.59 -2.56 17.16
CA ASP A 61 -1.84 -1.14 17.38
C ASP A 61 -1.80 -0.37 16.06
N LEU A 62 -2.35 0.85 16.07
CA LEU A 62 -2.48 1.68 14.87
C LEU A 62 -1.74 2.99 15.03
N PHE A 63 -0.82 3.26 14.10
CA PHE A 63 -0.24 4.58 13.93
C PHE A 63 -0.78 5.26 12.67
N ILE A 64 -1.24 6.50 12.79
CA ILE A 64 -1.72 7.34 11.69
C ILE A 64 -0.78 8.52 11.51
N GLY A 65 -0.03 8.50 10.42
CA GLY A 65 0.76 9.63 9.95
C GLY A 65 -0.12 10.62 9.19
N VAL A 66 0.09 11.92 9.40
CA VAL A 66 -0.81 12.96 8.87
C VAL A 66 -0.12 13.85 7.85
N PHE A 67 -0.92 14.48 7.00
CA PHE A 67 -0.48 15.64 6.25
C PHE A 67 -0.65 16.85 7.19
N SER A 68 0.41 17.31 7.85
CA SER A 68 0.34 18.38 8.87
C SER A 68 -0.24 19.67 8.29
N TYR A 69 -1.56 19.76 8.37
CA TYR A 69 -2.39 20.84 7.89
C TYR A 69 -3.18 21.35 9.09
N LYS A 70 -3.12 22.66 9.33
CA LYS A 70 -3.80 23.32 10.46
C LYS A 70 -3.40 22.79 11.84
N GLY A 71 -2.11 22.50 12.05
CA GLY A 71 -1.57 22.12 13.36
C GLY A 71 -1.91 20.69 13.81
N ARG A 72 -2.34 19.82 12.89
CA ARG A 72 -2.52 18.40 13.16
C ARG A 72 -1.18 17.68 13.19
N THR A 73 -1.09 16.68 14.07
CA THR A 73 0.08 15.85 14.32
C THR A 73 -0.26 14.38 14.08
N ASN A 74 0.77 13.54 14.04
CA ASN A 74 0.59 12.09 13.97
C ASN A 74 -0.14 11.55 15.21
N MET A 75 -0.72 10.37 15.10
CA MET A 75 -1.51 9.76 16.16
C MET A 75 -1.16 8.29 16.35
N LEU A 76 -0.90 7.88 17.58
CA LEU A 76 -0.78 6.49 17.98
C LEU A 76 -2.07 6.06 18.70
N PHE A 77 -2.56 4.87 18.39
CA PHE A 77 -3.72 4.27 19.02
C PHE A 77 -3.40 2.87 19.49
N ARG A 78 -3.59 2.61 20.79
CA ARG A 78 -3.46 1.28 21.38
C ARG A 78 -4.70 0.46 21.18
N ASN A 79 -4.55 -0.77 20.71
CA ASN A 79 -5.64 -1.68 20.49
C ASN A 79 -5.93 -2.52 21.75
N LYS A 80 -6.94 -2.12 22.51
CA LYS A 80 -7.38 -2.84 23.71
C LYS A 80 -8.54 -3.77 23.37
N ASN A 81 -8.18 -4.93 22.82
CA ASN A 81 -9.11 -6.00 22.45
C ASN A 81 -10.18 -5.59 21.41
N GLY A 82 -9.77 -4.84 20.39
CA GLY A 82 -10.63 -4.36 19.30
C GLY A 82 -11.18 -2.94 19.50
N ALA A 83 -10.87 -2.30 20.63
CA ALA A 83 -11.17 -0.89 20.88
C ALA A 83 -9.88 -0.09 20.92
N PHE A 84 -9.79 0.99 20.13
CA PHE A 84 -8.63 1.85 20.05
C PHE A 84 -8.68 2.95 21.10
N GLU A 85 -7.60 3.06 21.87
CA GLU A 85 -7.36 4.14 22.82
C GLU A 85 -6.27 5.07 22.27
N PHE A 86 -6.52 6.38 22.23
CA PHE A 86 -5.53 7.33 21.74
C PHE A 86 -4.38 7.47 22.75
N ASP A 87 -3.16 7.14 22.31
CA ASP A 87 -1.92 7.24 23.09
C ASP A 87 -1.17 8.51 22.68
N ASP A 88 -1.40 9.57 23.44
CA ASP A 88 -1.00 10.93 23.10
C ASP A 88 0.44 11.26 23.49
N GLN A 89 1.40 10.53 22.93
CA GLN A 89 2.82 10.71 23.21
C GLN A 89 3.37 11.99 22.58
N GLU A 90 4.05 12.81 23.38
CA GLU A 90 4.60 14.12 22.96
C GLU A 90 5.60 13.98 21.80
N VAL A 91 6.34 12.87 21.76
CA VAL A 91 7.34 12.58 20.72
C VAL A 91 6.75 12.58 19.30
N PHE A 92 5.43 12.38 19.15
CA PHE A 92 4.73 12.38 17.85
C PHE A 92 4.08 13.72 17.49
N ARG A 93 4.14 14.73 18.38
CA ARG A 93 3.46 16.03 18.23
C ARG A 93 4.29 17.08 17.47
N PHE A 94 4.77 16.73 16.29
CA PHE A 94 5.51 17.66 15.43
C PHE A 94 4.84 17.79 14.06
N PRO A 95 4.97 18.95 13.39
CA PRO A 95 4.42 19.14 12.06
C PRO A 95 5.26 18.37 11.05
N THR A 96 4.65 17.38 10.43
CA THR A 96 5.27 16.60 9.35
C THR A 96 4.25 16.20 8.30
N ARG A 97 4.72 15.90 7.09
CA ARG A 97 3.92 15.22 6.09
C ARG A 97 4.40 13.78 6.01
N SER A 98 3.87 12.95 6.89
CA SER A 98 4.23 11.52 6.96
C SER A 98 3.77 10.81 5.70
N THR A 99 4.64 10.07 5.03
CA THR A 99 4.40 9.54 3.67
C THR A 99 4.72 8.06 3.54
N GLY A 100 5.60 7.51 4.36
CA GLY A 100 5.86 6.08 4.46
C GLY A 100 6.14 5.71 5.93
N MET A 101 5.73 4.53 6.40
CA MET A 101 5.83 4.14 7.80
C MET A 101 5.94 2.64 7.96
N VAL A 102 6.90 2.17 8.75
CA VAL A 102 7.04 0.76 9.06
C VAL A 102 7.30 0.58 10.54
N PHE A 103 6.55 -0.35 11.13
CA PHE A 103 6.92 -0.96 12.40
C PHE A 103 7.76 -2.20 12.08
N ALA A 104 8.97 -2.29 12.64
CA ALA A 104 9.88 -3.40 12.45
C ALA A 104 10.81 -3.54 13.66
N ASP A 105 11.16 -4.76 14.01
CA ASP A 105 12.21 -5.04 14.99
C ASP A 105 13.57 -4.74 14.34
N LEU A 106 14.10 -3.53 14.56
CA LEU A 106 15.28 -3.04 13.85
C LEU A 106 16.59 -3.31 14.60
N ASP A 107 16.55 -3.75 15.86
CA ASP A 107 17.74 -4.18 16.59
C ASP A 107 17.69 -5.62 17.12
N ASN A 108 16.71 -6.40 16.66
CA ASN A 108 16.47 -7.80 17.01
C ASN A 108 16.25 -8.00 18.52
N ASP A 109 15.66 -7.02 19.21
CA ASP A 109 15.36 -7.10 20.64
C ASP A 109 13.95 -7.64 20.95
N GLY A 110 13.15 -7.88 19.91
CA GLY A 110 11.83 -8.47 19.96
C GLY A 110 10.68 -7.47 20.11
N ASP A 111 10.96 -6.17 20.18
CA ASP A 111 9.96 -5.13 20.05
C ASP A 111 9.95 -4.48 18.66
N LEU A 112 8.88 -3.75 18.33
CA LEU A 112 8.77 -3.07 17.04
C LEU A 112 9.16 -1.60 17.19
N ASP A 113 10.27 -1.22 16.55
CA ASP A 113 10.65 0.17 16.34
C ASP A 113 9.84 0.81 15.22
N LEU A 114 9.86 2.15 15.17
CA LEU A 114 9.14 2.91 14.14
C LEU A 114 10.11 3.71 13.29
N TYR A 115 10.20 3.36 12.01
CA TYR A 115 10.79 4.25 11.00
C TYR A 115 9.68 4.85 10.16
N PHE A 116 9.74 6.16 9.94
CA PHE A 116 8.88 6.77 8.94
C PHE A 116 9.63 7.70 7.99
N ALA A 117 9.21 7.63 6.73
CA ALA A 117 9.55 8.59 5.72
C ALA A 117 8.60 9.78 5.82
N SER A 118 9.16 10.98 5.70
CA SER A 118 8.34 12.18 5.68
C SER A 118 8.86 13.24 4.73
N MET A 119 7.94 14.09 4.32
CA MET A 119 8.25 15.28 3.57
C MET A 119 8.36 16.46 4.53
N PRO A 120 9.40 17.29 4.39
CA PRO A 120 9.50 18.51 5.18
C PRO A 120 8.33 19.44 4.91
N VAL A 121 7.84 20.12 5.96
CA VAL A 121 6.79 21.14 5.84
C VAL A 121 7.43 22.46 5.41
N GLU A 122 7.01 23.03 4.28
CA GLU A 122 7.31 24.42 3.95
C GLU A 122 6.31 25.34 4.67
N GLU A 123 6.80 26.20 5.58
CA GLU A 123 6.04 27.35 6.06
C GLU A 123 6.67 28.65 5.53
N ASP A 124 5.89 29.43 4.78
CA ASP A 124 6.15 30.82 4.37
C ASP A 124 7.42 31.16 3.58
N LYS A 125 7.56 30.66 2.33
CA LYS A 125 8.47 31.18 1.26
C LYS A 125 9.95 31.44 1.62
N LYS A 126 10.35 31.17 2.85
CA LYS A 126 11.70 30.97 3.35
C LYS A 126 11.76 29.48 3.54
N LYS A 127 12.49 28.81 2.65
CA LYS A 127 12.71 27.37 2.62
C LYS A 127 13.52 26.95 3.86
N THR A 128 12.91 27.05 5.01
CA THR A 128 13.47 26.64 6.29
C THR A 128 12.42 25.77 6.92
N LEU A 129 12.76 24.48 6.99
CA LEU A 129 12.41 23.63 8.11
C LEU A 129 12.38 24.51 9.38
N LEU A 130 11.42 24.33 10.29
CA LEU A 130 11.66 24.78 11.67
C LEU A 130 13.09 24.37 12.04
N ASP A 131 13.87 25.20 12.74
CA ASP A 131 15.16 24.76 13.27
C ASP A 131 14.94 23.39 13.94
N GLY A 132 15.45 22.31 13.33
CA GLY A 132 15.25 20.92 13.78
C GLY A 132 14.14 20.05 13.13
N ALA A 133 13.38 20.53 12.12
CA ALA A 133 12.44 19.67 11.39
C ALA A 133 13.16 18.83 10.32
N SER A 134 13.74 17.68 10.68
CA SER A 134 14.32 16.72 9.74
C SER A 134 13.24 15.88 9.03
N GLY A 135 13.58 15.41 7.83
CA GLY A 135 12.77 14.55 6.96
C GLY A 135 12.41 13.22 7.62
N ASN A 136 13.02 12.12 7.20
CA ASN A 136 12.71 10.82 7.81
C ASN A 136 13.05 10.81 9.31
N ARG A 137 12.38 9.93 10.07
CA ARG A 137 12.58 9.78 11.51
C ARG A 137 12.64 8.31 11.90
N LEU A 138 13.40 8.03 12.96
CA LEU A 138 13.49 6.72 13.60
C LEU A 138 13.20 6.88 15.10
N PHE A 139 12.27 6.08 15.62
CA PHE A 139 11.92 6.04 17.03
C PHE A 139 12.20 4.65 17.56
N ARG A 140 12.91 4.61 18.68
CA ARG A 140 13.16 3.40 19.44
C ARG A 140 11.96 3.09 20.33
N ASN A 141 11.51 1.84 20.36
CA ASN A 141 10.50 1.35 21.31
C ASN A 141 11.18 0.85 22.62
N ASP A 142 10.42 0.83 23.73
CA ASP A 142 10.85 0.37 25.05
C ASP A 142 10.26 -1.01 25.45
N GLY A 143 9.69 -1.72 24.48
CA GLY A 143 8.95 -2.97 24.63
C GLY A 143 7.55 -2.84 25.21
N LYS A 144 7.10 -1.61 25.50
CA LYS A 144 5.76 -1.31 26.05
C LYS A 144 5.06 -0.25 25.20
N GLY A 145 5.60 0.03 24.02
CA GLY A 145 5.17 1.04 23.07
C GLY A 145 5.47 2.48 23.49
N GLY A 146 6.38 2.70 24.44
CA GLY A 146 6.92 4.02 24.72
C GLY A 146 8.05 4.36 23.74
N PHE A 147 7.91 5.46 22.99
CA PHE A 147 8.85 5.79 21.92
C PHE A 147 9.82 6.92 22.27
N THR A 148 11.07 6.77 21.82
CA THR A 148 12.12 7.81 21.89
C THR A 148 12.63 8.14 20.49
N ASP A 149 12.61 9.41 20.09
CA ASP A 149 13.22 9.85 18.81
C ASP A 149 14.76 9.71 18.89
N ILE A 150 15.33 8.88 18.03
CA ILE A 150 16.78 8.63 17.91
C ILE A 150 17.32 9.03 16.54
N SER A 151 16.56 9.82 15.77
CA SER A 151 16.86 10.16 14.37
C SER A 151 18.24 10.80 14.19
N GLU A 152 18.67 11.67 15.12
CA GLU A 152 19.95 12.38 15.03
C GLU A 152 21.16 11.43 15.17
N VAL A 153 21.03 10.39 16.00
CA VAL A 153 22.15 9.50 16.35
C VAL A 153 22.15 8.20 15.55
N SER A 154 21.03 7.85 14.92
CA SER A 154 20.88 6.57 14.20
C SER A 154 21.77 6.50 12.95
N GLY A 155 21.86 7.59 12.19
CA GLY A 155 22.52 7.61 10.88
C GLY A 155 21.62 7.24 9.70
N ALA A 156 20.34 6.89 9.96
CA ALA A 156 19.34 6.55 8.93
C ALA A 156 18.46 7.74 8.50
N CYS A 157 18.60 8.90 9.16
CA CYS A 157 17.72 10.06 8.95
C CYS A 157 18.49 11.32 8.50
N PRO A 158 19.27 11.27 7.40
CA PRO A 158 20.03 12.41 6.95
C PRO A 158 19.10 13.56 6.51
N VAL A 159 19.50 14.80 6.82
CA VAL A 159 18.67 16.00 6.65
C VAL A 159 18.29 16.33 5.21
N ASP A 160 19.03 15.81 4.24
CA ASP A 160 18.86 16.07 2.81
C ASP A 160 17.94 15.05 2.12
N LEU A 161 17.51 14.01 2.84
CA LEU A 161 16.61 12.96 2.36
C LEU A 161 15.17 13.19 2.85
N GLY A 162 14.32 13.61 1.92
CA GLY A 162 12.86 13.52 2.07
C GLY A 162 12.33 12.32 1.29
N GLY A 163 11.40 11.58 1.88
CA GLY A 163 10.96 10.31 1.29
C GLY A 163 9.46 10.13 1.17
N ARG A 164 9.06 9.04 0.49
CA ARG A 164 7.67 8.58 0.39
C ARG A 164 7.55 7.08 0.68
N GLY A 165 8.34 6.24 0.04
CA GLY A 165 8.37 4.81 0.34
C GLY A 165 9.39 4.46 1.43
N VAL A 166 9.14 3.38 2.16
CA VAL A 166 10.12 2.73 3.03
C VAL A 166 9.97 1.22 2.88
N ALA A 167 11.10 0.52 2.85
CA ALA A 167 11.18 -0.93 2.91
C ALA A 167 12.22 -1.34 3.95
N VAL A 168 11.99 -2.50 4.58
CA VAL A 168 12.89 -3.12 5.55
C VAL A 168 13.16 -4.55 5.12
N PHE A 169 14.44 -4.91 5.00
CA PHE A 169 14.90 -6.24 4.59
C PHE A 169 16.40 -6.39 4.87
N ASP A 170 16.88 -7.61 5.08
CA ASP A 170 18.31 -7.92 5.23
C ASP A 170 18.94 -8.09 3.83
N TYR A 171 19.60 -7.05 3.32
CA TYR A 171 20.06 -7.05 1.92
C TYR A 171 21.37 -7.82 1.69
N ASP A 172 22.15 -8.06 2.75
CA ASP A 172 23.45 -8.72 2.67
C ASP A 172 23.59 -10.00 3.52
N GLY A 173 22.50 -10.44 4.14
CA GLY A 173 22.38 -11.74 4.79
C GLY A 173 23.06 -11.81 6.15
N ASP A 174 23.28 -10.65 6.80
CA ASP A 174 23.97 -10.59 8.10
C ASP A 174 23.02 -10.76 9.30
N GLY A 175 21.72 -10.92 9.04
CA GLY A 175 20.67 -11.12 10.03
C GLY A 175 20.18 -9.82 10.68
N LEU A 176 20.66 -8.66 10.26
CA LEU A 176 20.15 -7.36 10.70
C LEU A 176 19.28 -6.74 9.59
N PRO A 177 18.04 -6.35 9.89
CA PRO A 177 17.20 -5.71 8.88
C PRO A 177 17.70 -4.31 8.55
N ASP A 178 17.88 -4.04 7.25
CA ASP A 178 18.32 -2.77 6.70
C ASP A 178 17.14 -1.93 6.23
N ILE A 179 17.37 -0.62 6.01
CA ILE A 179 16.31 0.32 5.63
C ILE A 179 16.59 0.87 4.23
N LEU A 180 15.65 0.66 3.30
CA LEU A 180 15.61 1.36 2.02
C LEU A 180 14.56 2.48 2.08
N ALA A 181 15.02 3.72 2.11
CA ALA A 181 14.17 4.91 2.15
C ALA A 181 14.03 5.50 0.74
N GLY A 182 12.82 5.44 0.21
CA GLY A 182 12.48 5.93 -1.12
C GLY A 182 12.46 7.45 -1.17
N SER A 183 13.30 8.06 -2.01
CA SER A 183 13.36 9.52 -2.13
C SER A 183 12.21 10.06 -2.96
N ASP A 184 11.69 11.23 -2.59
CA ASP A 184 10.74 11.97 -3.42
C ASP A 184 11.31 13.36 -3.78
N PRO A 185 11.90 13.51 -4.99
CA PRO A 185 12.53 14.77 -5.41
C PRO A 185 11.58 15.80 -6.03
N MET A 186 10.25 15.61 -5.97
CA MET A 186 9.29 16.47 -6.65
C MET A 186 9.37 17.93 -6.16
N PRO A 187 9.80 18.90 -7.01
CA PRO A 187 9.96 20.29 -6.60
C PRO A 187 8.64 20.93 -6.15
N GLY A 188 8.64 21.59 -5.00
CA GLY A 188 7.46 22.29 -4.45
C GLY A 188 6.40 21.37 -3.80
N TYR A 189 6.65 20.06 -3.79
CA TYR A 189 5.83 19.07 -3.08
C TYR A 189 6.60 18.46 -1.91
N SER A 190 7.81 17.98 -2.21
CA SER A 190 8.71 17.18 -1.38
C SER A 190 10.13 17.59 -1.75
N GLY A 191 10.68 18.56 -1.03
CA GLY A 191 12.00 19.12 -1.36
C GLY A 191 13.17 18.20 -1.01
N SER A 192 13.10 16.88 -1.24
CA SER A 192 14.27 16.01 -1.10
C SER A 192 15.37 16.60 -1.98
N GLN A 193 16.53 16.87 -1.38
CA GLN A 193 17.64 17.45 -2.12
C GLN A 193 18.32 16.41 -3.01
N THR A 194 18.08 15.13 -2.71
CA THR A 194 18.52 13.98 -3.50
C THR A 194 17.40 13.43 -4.36
N THR A 195 17.75 13.04 -5.59
CA THR A 195 16.89 12.29 -6.54
C THR A 195 17.01 10.77 -6.39
N THR A 196 17.75 10.32 -5.38
CA THR A 196 18.15 8.92 -5.18
C THR A 196 17.67 8.42 -3.84
N SER A 197 16.92 7.32 -3.88
CA SER A 197 16.54 6.53 -2.71
C SER A 197 17.79 5.96 -2.03
N ARG A 198 17.76 5.85 -0.71
CA ARG A 198 18.96 5.49 0.07
C ARG A 198 18.80 4.18 0.81
N LEU A 199 19.83 3.37 0.75
CA LEU A 199 19.95 2.13 1.50
C LEU A 199 20.86 2.37 2.71
N PHE A 200 20.32 2.09 3.89
CA PHE A 200 20.99 2.24 5.17
C PHE A 200 21.25 0.86 5.76
N LYS A 201 22.52 0.43 5.73
CA LYS A 201 22.95 -0.82 6.34
C LYS A 201 22.87 -0.70 7.85
N ASN A 202 22.23 -1.65 8.49
CA ASN A 202 22.16 -1.79 9.93
C ASN A 202 23.49 -2.32 10.49
N LEU A 203 23.99 -1.66 11.52
CA LEU A 203 25.23 -2.00 12.23
C LEU A 203 24.95 -2.58 13.63
N GLY A 204 23.67 -2.79 13.96
CA GLY A 204 23.17 -3.19 15.26
C GLY A 204 22.96 -2.01 16.21
N ASN A 205 22.13 -2.22 17.23
CA ASN A 205 21.76 -1.21 18.24
C ASN A 205 21.20 0.08 17.61
N LEU A 206 20.38 -0.04 16.55
CA LEU A 206 19.76 1.07 15.83
C LEU A 206 20.76 2.09 15.26
N ARG A 207 21.97 1.63 14.92
CA ARG A 207 22.98 2.41 14.21
C ARG A 207 23.04 1.96 12.76
N PHE A 208 23.04 2.93 11.86
CA PHE A 208 22.97 2.69 10.44
C PHE A 208 24.06 3.45 9.69
N LYS A 209 24.47 2.89 8.56
CA LYS A 209 25.39 3.50 7.61
C LYS A 209 24.72 3.59 6.24
N ASP A 210 24.73 4.77 5.64
CA ASP A 210 24.39 4.93 4.23
C ASP A 210 25.40 4.15 3.36
N VAL A 211 24.91 3.14 2.65
CA VAL A 211 25.69 2.28 1.74
C VAL A 211 25.18 2.38 0.31
N THR A 212 24.34 3.38 -0.02
CA THR A 212 23.65 3.51 -1.30
C THR A 212 24.59 3.33 -2.50
N LYS A 213 25.75 4.00 -2.45
CA LYS A 213 26.75 3.94 -3.52
C LYS A 213 27.51 2.60 -3.52
N GLU A 214 27.89 2.10 -2.35
CA GLU A 214 28.58 0.82 -2.20
C GLU A 214 27.73 -0.34 -2.72
N ALA A 215 26.44 -0.32 -2.40
CA ALA A 215 25.43 -1.27 -2.84
C ALA A 215 25.06 -1.13 -4.33
N GLY A 216 25.61 -0.15 -5.05
CA GLY A 216 25.41 -0.02 -6.50
C GLY A 216 24.09 0.64 -6.92
N ILE A 217 23.35 1.26 -6.00
CA ILE A 217 22.15 2.02 -6.34
C ILE A 217 22.60 3.30 -7.08
N PRO A 218 22.16 3.50 -8.34
CA PRO A 218 22.61 4.62 -9.15
C PRO A 218 21.97 5.93 -8.72
N GLU A 219 22.57 7.04 -9.11
CA GLU A 219 21.91 8.35 -9.03
C GLU A 219 20.61 8.36 -9.84
N ASN A 220 19.66 9.22 -9.45
CA ASN A 220 18.35 9.36 -10.08
C ASN A 220 17.49 8.09 -9.99
N ALA A 221 17.50 7.44 -8.83
CA ALA A 221 16.60 6.34 -8.49
C ALA A 221 15.55 6.78 -7.45
N PRO A 222 14.56 7.62 -7.81
CA PRO A 222 13.48 7.98 -6.90
C PRO A 222 12.60 6.78 -6.56
N GLY A 223 12.00 6.80 -5.38
CA GLY A 223 11.23 5.70 -4.82
C GLY A 223 9.97 6.21 -4.16
N TYR A 224 8.93 6.47 -4.95
CA TYR A 224 7.63 6.88 -4.43
C TYR A 224 6.90 5.71 -3.77
N GLY A 225 7.06 4.52 -4.35
CA GLY A 225 6.76 3.24 -3.74
C GLY A 225 8.02 2.38 -3.77
N VAL A 226 8.24 1.60 -2.71
CA VAL A 226 9.42 0.74 -2.55
C VAL A 226 8.95 -0.59 -1.98
N VAL A 227 9.34 -1.70 -2.60
CA VAL A 227 9.05 -3.05 -2.11
C VAL A 227 10.27 -3.95 -2.29
N PRO A 228 10.69 -4.69 -1.25
CA PRO A 228 11.66 -5.76 -1.38
C PRO A 228 10.94 -7.07 -1.74
N CYS A 229 11.60 -7.92 -2.50
CA CYS A 229 11.13 -9.26 -2.86
C CYS A 229 12.28 -10.04 -3.45
N ASP A 230 12.29 -11.36 -3.35
CA ASP A 230 13.13 -12.20 -4.21
C ASP A 230 12.37 -12.40 -5.54
N PHE A 231 12.68 -11.63 -6.59
CA PHE A 231 11.92 -11.68 -7.85
C PHE A 231 12.44 -12.76 -8.80
N ASN A 232 13.70 -13.18 -8.65
CA ASN A 232 14.34 -14.18 -9.48
C ASN A 232 14.47 -15.56 -8.81
N ASP A 233 13.95 -15.72 -7.58
CA ASP A 233 13.94 -16.95 -6.78
C ASP A 233 15.37 -17.47 -6.51
N ASP A 234 16.31 -16.55 -6.26
CA ASP A 234 17.72 -16.88 -5.99
C ASP A 234 18.10 -16.89 -4.49
N GLY A 235 17.13 -16.60 -3.63
CA GLY A 235 17.25 -16.56 -2.18
C GLY A 235 17.71 -15.22 -1.63
N TRP A 236 17.95 -14.21 -2.46
CA TRP A 236 18.34 -12.87 -2.02
C TRP A 236 17.24 -11.84 -2.30
N PRO A 237 17.01 -10.88 -1.40
CA PRO A 237 16.03 -9.84 -1.64
C PRO A 237 16.54 -8.86 -2.69
N ASP A 238 15.79 -8.76 -3.78
CA ASP A 238 15.78 -7.69 -4.75
C ASP A 238 14.89 -6.53 -4.26
N PHE A 239 14.76 -5.48 -5.07
CA PHE A 239 13.72 -4.47 -4.82
C PHE A 239 13.17 -3.82 -6.09
N PHE A 240 11.93 -3.34 -6.00
CA PHE A 240 11.28 -2.55 -7.03
C PHE A 240 11.00 -1.13 -6.54
N LEU A 241 11.28 -0.15 -7.40
CA LEU A 241 10.94 1.25 -7.19
C LEU A 241 9.83 1.67 -8.14
N ALA A 242 8.75 2.21 -7.58
CA ALA A 242 7.74 2.95 -8.34
C ALA A 242 8.09 4.46 -8.34
N ALA A 243 7.99 5.10 -9.50
CA ALA A 243 8.38 6.51 -9.66
C ALA A 243 7.55 7.28 -10.72
N SER A 244 7.87 8.57 -10.90
CA SER A 244 7.36 9.40 -12.01
C SER A 244 8.14 9.15 -13.29
N ASP A 245 7.64 9.74 -14.40
CA ASP A 245 8.33 9.84 -15.69
C ASP A 245 8.72 8.49 -16.31
N GLY A 246 7.97 7.44 -15.97
CA GLY A 246 8.23 6.08 -16.44
C GLY A 246 9.35 5.36 -15.70
N GLY A 247 9.87 5.93 -14.60
CA GLY A 247 11.00 5.43 -13.82
C GLY A 247 10.70 4.26 -12.88
N ASN A 248 9.72 3.42 -13.22
CA ASN A 248 9.47 2.18 -12.49
C ASN A 248 10.59 1.18 -12.79
N ARG A 249 11.37 0.79 -11.79
CA ARG A 249 12.65 0.10 -11.98
C ARG A 249 12.79 -1.08 -11.04
N LEU A 250 13.30 -2.18 -11.57
CA LEU A 250 13.60 -3.40 -10.83
C LEU A 250 15.11 -3.52 -10.64
N PHE A 251 15.55 -3.78 -9.42
CA PHE A 251 16.96 -3.92 -9.05
C PHE A 251 17.20 -5.30 -8.45
N ILE A 252 18.10 -6.06 -9.08
CA ILE A 252 18.44 -7.44 -8.71
C ILE A 252 19.67 -7.45 -7.82
N ASN A 253 19.61 -8.16 -6.71
CA ASN A 253 20.74 -8.39 -5.81
C ASN A 253 21.67 -9.47 -6.40
N ASP A 254 22.98 -9.29 -6.29
CA ASP A 254 23.96 -10.28 -6.77
C ASP A 254 24.34 -11.35 -5.72
N GLY A 255 23.65 -11.33 -4.57
CA GLY A 255 23.93 -12.17 -3.40
C GLY A 255 25.23 -11.82 -2.68
N LYS A 256 25.82 -10.66 -2.98
CA LYS A 256 27.05 -10.14 -2.38
C LYS A 256 26.86 -8.70 -1.88
N GLY A 257 25.61 -8.30 -1.67
CA GLY A 257 25.23 -6.97 -1.18
C GLY A 257 25.37 -5.88 -2.24
N ARG A 258 25.28 -6.21 -3.53
CA ARG A 258 25.23 -5.22 -4.62
C ARG A 258 24.02 -5.43 -5.50
N PHE A 259 23.44 -4.32 -5.93
CA PHE A 259 22.29 -4.27 -6.81
C PHE A 259 22.68 -3.87 -8.23
N HIS A 260 21.98 -4.47 -9.18
CA HIS A 260 22.04 -4.13 -10.59
C HIS A 260 20.62 -3.93 -11.12
N GLU A 261 20.40 -2.83 -11.82
CA GLU A 261 19.11 -2.60 -12.47
C GLU A 261 18.86 -3.59 -13.61
N ASN A 262 17.65 -4.13 -13.69
CA ASN A 262 17.19 -4.90 -14.84
C ASN A 262 16.61 -3.99 -15.92
N GLU A 263 17.49 -3.28 -16.63
CA GLU A 263 17.10 -2.28 -17.64
C GLU A 263 16.21 -2.83 -18.77
N LYS A 264 16.27 -4.15 -19.04
CA LYS A 264 15.47 -4.81 -20.08
C LYS A 264 13.97 -4.73 -19.79
N LEU A 265 13.58 -4.61 -18.52
CA LEU A 265 12.18 -4.55 -18.10
C LEU A 265 11.66 -3.11 -17.95
N ASN A 266 12.52 -2.09 -18.08
CA ASN A 266 12.12 -0.69 -17.87
C ASN A 266 10.99 -0.25 -18.81
N GLU A 267 11.04 -0.63 -20.09
CA GLU A 267 9.98 -0.24 -21.03
C GLU A 267 8.65 -0.97 -20.74
N LEU A 268 8.69 -2.17 -20.17
CA LEU A 268 7.48 -2.89 -19.73
C LEU A 268 6.80 -2.15 -18.57
N PHE A 269 7.57 -1.76 -17.56
CA PHE A 269 7.04 -1.10 -16.36
C PHE A 269 6.74 0.38 -16.56
N LYS A 270 7.22 0.99 -17.64
CA LYS A 270 6.95 2.37 -17.99
C LYS A 270 5.45 2.66 -18.01
N TRP A 271 5.05 3.75 -17.36
CA TRP A 271 3.67 4.23 -17.36
C TRP A 271 3.56 5.49 -18.22
N GLN A 272 2.75 5.42 -19.27
CA GLN A 272 2.59 6.51 -20.23
C GLN A 272 1.95 7.74 -19.58
N TRP A 273 2.33 8.94 -20.05
CA TRP A 273 1.81 10.23 -19.57
C TRP A 273 2.04 10.52 -18.09
N THR A 274 3.02 9.85 -17.48
CA THR A 274 3.59 10.27 -16.20
C THR A 274 4.37 11.57 -16.35
N GLY A 275 4.44 12.34 -15.26
CA GLY A 275 5.07 13.65 -15.23
C GLY A 275 4.46 14.55 -14.17
N GLY A 276 5.32 15.20 -13.38
CA GLY A 276 4.88 15.99 -12.22
C GLY A 276 4.01 15.15 -11.29
N ASP A 277 2.82 15.66 -10.95
CA ASP A 277 1.88 14.98 -10.06
C ASP A 277 1.24 13.70 -10.65
N ASN A 278 1.38 13.44 -11.95
CA ASN A 278 1.01 12.15 -12.55
C ASN A 278 2.13 11.14 -12.32
N MET A 279 2.03 10.39 -11.23
CA MET A 279 3.07 9.48 -10.78
C MET A 279 2.53 8.10 -10.42
N VAL A 280 3.42 7.10 -10.46
CA VAL A 280 3.18 5.77 -9.90
C VAL A 280 3.76 5.77 -8.49
N CYS A 281 2.97 5.38 -7.50
CA CYS A 281 3.39 5.39 -6.10
C CYS A 281 2.84 4.20 -5.31
N GLY A 282 1.78 3.56 -5.79
CA GLY A 282 1.32 2.29 -5.24
C GLY A 282 2.08 1.14 -5.88
N VAL A 283 2.65 0.27 -5.06
CA VAL A 283 3.22 -1.00 -5.49
C VAL A 283 2.86 -2.05 -4.45
N ALA A 284 2.43 -3.21 -4.89
CA ALA A 284 2.19 -4.38 -4.06
C ALA A 284 2.74 -5.62 -4.75
N ILE A 285 3.28 -6.53 -3.94
CA ILE A 285 3.87 -7.79 -4.36
C ILE A 285 3.07 -8.95 -3.80
N GLY A 286 2.86 -9.99 -4.61
CA GLY A 286 2.21 -11.22 -4.17
C GLY A 286 1.99 -12.19 -5.31
N ASP A 287 1.93 -13.48 -4.99
CA ASP A 287 1.69 -14.56 -5.93
C ASP A 287 0.18 -14.69 -6.22
N VAL A 288 -0.33 -13.89 -7.16
CA VAL A 288 -1.78 -13.77 -7.41
C VAL A 288 -2.34 -14.94 -8.22
N ASN A 289 -1.48 -15.73 -8.85
CA ASN A 289 -1.86 -16.90 -9.64
C ASN A 289 -1.41 -18.24 -8.99
N ARG A 290 -0.72 -18.18 -7.85
CA ARG A 290 -0.26 -19.31 -7.03
C ARG A 290 0.77 -20.19 -7.74
N ASP A 291 1.62 -19.61 -8.56
CA ASP A 291 2.67 -20.32 -9.29
C ASP A 291 4.03 -20.33 -8.58
N GLY A 292 4.12 -19.70 -7.40
CA GLY A 292 5.33 -19.61 -6.59
C GLY A 292 6.21 -18.42 -6.95
N LEU A 293 5.85 -17.64 -7.98
CA LEU A 293 6.58 -16.44 -8.37
C LEU A 293 5.83 -15.19 -7.89
N MET A 294 6.59 -14.20 -7.43
CA MET A 294 5.99 -12.98 -6.90
C MET A 294 5.63 -12.01 -8.03
N ASP A 295 4.35 -11.66 -8.14
CA ASP A 295 3.81 -10.74 -9.14
C ASP A 295 3.84 -9.29 -8.65
N ILE A 296 3.71 -8.33 -9.58
CA ILE A 296 3.72 -6.89 -9.28
C ILE A 296 2.37 -6.27 -9.64
N VAL A 297 1.79 -5.54 -8.70
CA VAL A 297 0.62 -4.69 -8.91
C VAL A 297 1.01 -3.22 -8.69
N LEU A 298 0.66 -2.34 -9.64
CA LEU A 298 0.98 -0.91 -9.60
C LEU A 298 -0.27 -0.03 -9.57
N GLY A 299 -0.27 0.95 -8.66
CA GLY A 299 -1.29 1.99 -8.49
C GLY A 299 -0.78 3.40 -8.82
N SER A 300 -1.69 4.29 -9.22
CA SER A 300 -1.33 5.60 -9.77
C SER A 300 -1.98 6.78 -9.04
N HIS A 301 -1.27 7.91 -8.99
CA HIS A 301 -1.74 9.18 -8.42
C HIS A 301 -2.06 10.22 -9.52
N PHE A 302 -2.69 9.81 -10.61
CA PHE A 302 -2.92 10.74 -11.73
C PHE A 302 -3.86 11.89 -11.36
N LEU A 303 -3.62 13.09 -11.86
CA LEU A 303 -4.39 14.29 -11.53
C LEU A 303 -5.84 14.27 -12.05
N SER A 304 -6.13 13.53 -13.11
CA SER A 304 -7.43 13.59 -13.80
C SER A 304 -7.96 12.23 -14.27
N PRO A 305 -8.03 11.21 -13.40
CA PRO A 305 -8.50 9.87 -13.75
C PRO A 305 -9.99 9.86 -14.14
N TRP A 306 -10.78 10.84 -13.71
CA TRP A 306 -12.17 11.00 -14.15
C TRP A 306 -12.30 11.35 -15.64
N TYR A 307 -11.29 11.99 -16.25
CA TYR A 307 -11.23 12.24 -17.70
C TYR A 307 -10.46 11.17 -18.45
N TYR A 308 -9.36 10.70 -17.86
CA TYR A 308 -8.47 9.69 -18.43
C TYR A 308 -8.27 8.56 -17.41
N PRO A 309 -9.21 7.61 -17.33
CA PRO A 309 -9.20 6.55 -16.33
C PRO A 309 -7.90 5.76 -16.38
N GLN A 310 -7.37 5.44 -15.20
CA GLN A 310 -6.13 4.69 -15.07
C GLN A 310 -6.45 3.32 -14.46
N PRO A 311 -6.00 2.20 -15.03
CA PRO A 311 -6.14 0.91 -14.38
C PRO A 311 -5.17 0.83 -13.20
N VAL A 312 -5.43 -0.11 -12.29
CA VAL A 312 -4.34 -0.75 -11.55
C VAL A 312 -3.67 -1.73 -12.52
N ARG A 313 -2.34 -1.67 -12.68
CA ARG A 313 -1.63 -2.54 -13.63
C ARG A 313 -1.11 -3.78 -12.93
N LEU A 314 -1.30 -4.95 -13.54
CA LEU A 314 -0.85 -6.25 -13.04
C LEU A 314 0.18 -6.84 -13.99
N PHE A 315 1.35 -7.19 -13.43
CA PHE A 315 2.45 -7.84 -14.13
C PHE A 315 2.71 -9.19 -13.49
N LEU A 316 2.49 -10.26 -14.25
CA LEU A 316 2.82 -11.60 -13.79
C LEU A 316 4.30 -11.88 -14.00
N ASN A 317 4.94 -12.40 -12.96
CA ASN A 317 6.27 -12.95 -13.07
C ASN A 317 6.20 -14.27 -13.83
N ARG A 318 7.03 -14.41 -14.87
CA ARG A 318 7.10 -15.62 -15.71
C ARG A 318 8.38 -16.40 -15.48
N GLY A 319 9.13 -16.03 -14.43
CA GLY A 319 10.40 -16.61 -14.07
C GLY A 319 11.45 -16.35 -15.13
N GLU A 320 12.43 -17.24 -15.21
CA GLU A 320 13.49 -17.14 -16.19
C GLU A 320 13.06 -17.68 -17.57
N ILE A 321 13.06 -16.81 -18.58
CA ILE A 321 12.82 -17.18 -19.97
C ILE A 321 14.03 -16.76 -20.80
N ASN A 322 14.63 -17.71 -21.52
CA ASN A 322 15.82 -17.48 -22.36
C ASN A 322 17.01 -16.84 -21.62
N GLY A 323 17.26 -17.22 -20.36
CA GLY A 323 18.41 -16.73 -19.61
C GLY A 323 18.18 -15.39 -18.90
N GLY A 324 16.93 -14.96 -18.71
CA GLY A 324 16.63 -13.74 -17.97
C GLY A 324 15.23 -13.72 -17.39
N LEU A 325 15.10 -13.02 -16.25
CA LEU A 325 13.83 -12.77 -15.59
C LEU A 325 12.84 -12.07 -16.54
N SER A 326 11.63 -12.60 -16.62
CA SER A 326 10.60 -12.16 -17.55
C SER A 326 9.32 -11.82 -16.81
N PHE A 327 8.69 -10.72 -17.18
CA PHE A 327 7.35 -10.33 -16.72
C PHE A 327 6.40 -10.16 -17.91
N GLU A 328 5.10 -10.34 -17.67
CA GLU A 328 4.03 -10.10 -18.64
C GLU A 328 2.96 -9.20 -18.01
N GLU A 329 2.63 -8.09 -18.66
CA GLU A 329 1.45 -7.31 -18.25
C GLU A 329 0.17 -8.01 -18.71
N VAL A 330 -0.70 -8.34 -17.74
CA VAL A 330 -1.97 -9.04 -17.99
C VAL A 330 -3.20 -8.25 -17.54
N THR A 331 -3.03 -6.96 -17.20
CA THR A 331 -4.06 -6.07 -16.66
C THR A 331 -5.47 -6.27 -17.25
N LEU A 332 -5.60 -6.15 -18.58
CA LEU A 332 -6.90 -6.27 -19.24
C LEU A 332 -7.38 -7.72 -19.37
N GLN A 333 -6.45 -8.64 -19.61
CA GLN A 333 -6.73 -10.07 -19.70
C GLN A 333 -7.25 -10.62 -18.37
N ALA A 334 -6.75 -10.07 -17.26
CA ALA A 334 -7.13 -10.43 -15.91
C ALA A 334 -8.43 -9.75 -15.44
N GLY A 335 -9.05 -8.88 -16.24
CA GLY A 335 -10.30 -8.23 -15.88
C GLY A 335 -10.14 -7.04 -14.92
N LEU A 336 -9.01 -6.33 -14.98
CA LEU A 336 -8.78 -5.09 -14.22
C LEU A 336 -8.98 -3.86 -15.13
N PRO A 337 -10.20 -3.32 -15.23
CA PRO A 337 -10.46 -2.19 -16.10
C PRO A 337 -9.92 -0.86 -15.53
N PRO A 338 -9.84 0.19 -16.36
CA PRO A 338 -9.51 1.53 -15.89
C PRO A 338 -10.47 2.06 -14.80
N ILE A 339 -9.91 2.76 -13.81
CA ILE A 339 -10.60 3.33 -12.66
C ILE A 339 -10.64 4.86 -12.80
N HIS A 340 -11.79 5.45 -12.50
CA HIS A 340 -12.04 6.90 -12.62
C HIS A 340 -11.58 7.72 -11.40
N ILE A 341 -10.79 7.11 -10.51
CA ILE A 341 -10.32 7.67 -9.24
C ILE A 341 -8.82 7.40 -9.13
N LYS A 342 -8.11 8.25 -8.39
CA LYS A 342 -6.71 7.99 -8.04
C LYS A 342 -6.63 6.75 -7.17
N THR A 343 -5.62 5.92 -7.40
CA THR A 343 -5.33 4.71 -6.63
C THR A 343 -3.86 4.75 -6.19
N PRO A 344 -3.45 5.75 -5.38
CA PRO A 344 -2.05 5.93 -4.97
C PRO A 344 -1.49 4.77 -4.15
N HIS A 345 -2.34 3.86 -3.66
CA HIS A 345 -1.93 2.65 -2.98
C HIS A 345 -2.74 1.46 -3.49
N VAL A 346 -2.07 0.31 -3.46
CA VAL A 346 -2.59 -1.00 -3.83
C VAL A 346 -2.08 -2.00 -2.81
N GLU A 347 -2.84 -3.07 -2.58
CA GLU A 347 -2.45 -4.14 -1.66
C GLU A 347 -2.97 -5.49 -2.19
N ILE A 348 -2.20 -6.55 -1.97
CA ILE A 348 -2.57 -7.92 -2.32
C ILE A 348 -2.82 -8.68 -1.02
N ARG A 349 -4.05 -9.16 -0.82
CA ARG A 349 -4.45 -10.03 0.30
C ARG A 349 -5.64 -10.85 -0.11
N ASP A 350 -5.78 -12.03 0.50
CA ASP A 350 -7.01 -12.82 0.43
C ASP A 350 -8.03 -12.23 1.42
N PHE A 351 -9.01 -11.44 0.93
CA PHE A 351 -9.94 -10.73 1.80
C PHE A 351 -11.13 -11.59 2.22
N ASP A 352 -11.48 -12.64 1.47
CA ASP A 352 -12.57 -13.54 1.84
C ASP A 352 -12.12 -14.92 2.35
N ASN A 353 -10.80 -15.11 2.50
CA ASN A 353 -10.16 -16.34 2.94
C ASN A 353 -10.47 -17.54 2.03
N ASP A 354 -10.63 -17.31 0.71
CA ASP A 354 -10.90 -18.37 -0.27
C ASP A 354 -9.63 -19.04 -0.83
N GLY A 355 -8.47 -18.54 -0.43
CA GLY A 355 -7.16 -19.01 -0.83
C GLY A 355 -6.64 -18.38 -2.12
N TRP A 356 -7.32 -17.40 -2.70
CA TRP A 356 -6.85 -16.61 -3.84
C TRP A 356 -6.58 -15.17 -3.40
N PRO A 357 -5.35 -14.65 -3.58
CA PRO A 357 -5.08 -13.26 -3.25
C PRO A 357 -5.87 -12.29 -4.14
N ASP A 358 -6.61 -11.40 -3.51
CA ASP A 358 -7.34 -10.30 -4.13
C ASP A 358 -6.48 -9.04 -4.24
N ILE A 359 -6.94 -8.06 -5.02
CA ILE A 359 -6.27 -6.77 -5.16
C ILE A 359 -7.16 -5.67 -4.61
N TYR A 360 -6.68 -4.95 -3.60
CA TYR A 360 -7.26 -3.69 -3.16
C TYR A 360 -6.61 -2.51 -3.87
N ALA A 361 -7.42 -1.50 -4.18
CA ALA A 361 -6.94 -0.19 -4.59
C ALA A 361 -7.51 0.88 -3.64
N SER A 362 -6.69 1.88 -3.31
CA SER A 362 -7.01 2.96 -2.37
C SER A 362 -8.01 3.99 -2.93
N ALA A 363 -9.16 3.50 -3.35
CA ALA A 363 -10.26 4.26 -3.90
C ALA A 363 -11.55 3.68 -3.36
N VAL A 364 -12.54 4.54 -3.26
CA VAL A 364 -13.84 4.21 -2.72
C VAL A 364 -14.91 4.92 -3.52
N LYS A 365 -16.01 4.22 -3.78
CA LYS A 365 -17.19 4.77 -4.43
C LYS A 365 -18.38 4.79 -3.48
N PHE A 366 -19.33 5.66 -3.77
CA PHE A 366 -20.51 5.85 -2.92
C PHE A 366 -21.83 5.65 -3.69
N ARG A 367 -22.79 4.98 -3.06
CA ARG A 367 -24.18 4.94 -3.55
C ARG A 367 -25.14 5.15 -2.38
N GLY A 368 -25.66 6.38 -2.25
CA GLY A 368 -26.35 6.77 -1.01
C GLY A 368 -25.36 6.80 0.15
N ASP A 369 -25.72 6.17 1.27
CA ASP A 369 -24.86 6.02 2.44
C ASP A 369 -23.96 4.76 2.36
N SER A 370 -24.12 3.94 1.32
CA SER A 370 -23.31 2.74 1.12
C SER A 370 -21.96 3.07 0.51
N ILE A 371 -20.93 2.45 1.07
CA ILE A 371 -19.52 2.63 0.72
C ILE A 371 -19.03 1.38 -0.02
N TYR A 372 -18.35 1.57 -1.15
CA TYR A 372 -17.83 0.52 -2.01
C TYR A 372 -16.33 0.72 -2.22
N PRO A 373 -15.47 0.18 -1.34
CA PRO A 373 -14.04 0.07 -1.59
C PRO A 373 -13.79 -0.64 -2.92
N ILE A 374 -12.75 -0.23 -3.64
CA ILE A 374 -12.36 -0.91 -4.87
C ILE A 374 -11.49 -2.11 -4.50
N ILE A 375 -12.14 -3.28 -4.42
CA ILE A 375 -11.47 -4.57 -4.27
C ILE A 375 -11.81 -5.42 -5.48
N SER A 376 -10.77 -5.89 -6.14
CA SER A 376 -10.80 -6.82 -7.25
C SER A 376 -10.67 -8.23 -6.69
N LYS A 377 -11.80 -8.92 -6.57
CA LYS A 377 -11.89 -10.31 -6.12
C LYS A 377 -11.26 -11.24 -7.12
N ASN A 378 -10.33 -12.09 -6.70
CA ASN A 378 -9.72 -13.11 -7.52
C ASN A 378 -10.64 -14.34 -7.62
N LEU A 379 -11.02 -14.74 -8.83
CA LEU A 379 -11.86 -15.92 -9.09
C LEU A 379 -11.02 -17.14 -9.46
N GLY A 380 -9.71 -17.08 -9.19
CA GLY A 380 -8.72 -18.05 -9.60
C GLY A 380 -8.23 -17.84 -11.03
N VAL A 381 -7.44 -18.81 -11.48
CA VAL A 381 -6.73 -18.75 -12.76
C VAL A 381 -7.52 -19.35 -13.91
N SER A 382 -7.33 -18.77 -15.10
CA SER A 382 -7.82 -19.32 -16.36
C SER A 382 -6.66 -19.59 -17.32
N GLY A 383 -6.79 -20.62 -18.18
CA GLY A 383 -5.88 -20.87 -19.29
C GLY A 383 -4.38 -20.87 -18.88
N LYS A 384 -3.60 -19.93 -19.43
CA LYS A 384 -2.14 -19.77 -19.25
C LYS A 384 -1.73 -19.23 -17.86
N GLY A 385 -2.45 -19.55 -16.80
CA GLY A 385 -2.16 -19.04 -15.45
C GLY A 385 -2.42 -17.55 -15.29
N VAL A 386 -3.37 -16.98 -16.06
CA VAL A 386 -3.81 -15.59 -15.88
C VAL A 386 -4.98 -15.58 -14.90
N PRO A 387 -4.89 -14.87 -13.75
CA PRO A 387 -5.97 -14.76 -12.80
C PRO A 387 -7.14 -13.98 -13.40
N LYS A 388 -8.36 -14.24 -12.93
CA LYS A 388 -9.55 -13.48 -13.34
C LYS A 388 -10.09 -12.72 -12.15
N PHE A 389 -10.18 -11.40 -12.29
CA PHE A 389 -10.71 -10.51 -11.28
C PHE A 389 -12.12 -10.01 -11.61
N VAL A 390 -12.91 -9.76 -10.57
CA VAL A 390 -14.20 -9.05 -10.63
C VAL A 390 -14.21 -7.95 -9.57
N THR A 391 -14.85 -6.81 -9.85
CA THR A 391 -14.85 -5.65 -8.97
C THR A 391 -16.22 -5.00 -8.94
N ASP A 392 -16.99 -5.20 -7.87
CA ASP A 392 -18.38 -4.71 -7.81
C ASP A 392 -18.45 -3.17 -7.76
N ALA A 393 -17.41 -2.52 -7.24
CA ALA A 393 -17.33 -1.06 -7.23
C ALA A 393 -17.39 -0.47 -8.65
N ASN A 394 -17.09 -1.23 -9.70
CA ASN A 394 -17.24 -0.74 -11.07
C ASN A 394 -18.69 -0.45 -11.46
N ASP A 395 -19.65 -1.16 -10.89
CA ASP A 395 -21.07 -0.95 -11.14
C ASP A 395 -21.64 0.28 -10.41
N VAL A 396 -20.86 0.86 -9.50
CA VAL A 396 -21.21 2.11 -8.81
C VAL A 396 -20.69 3.28 -9.63
N ASN A 397 -21.61 4.09 -10.17
CA ASN A 397 -21.26 5.38 -10.76
C ASN A 397 -21.65 6.51 -9.80
N ASP A 398 -20.64 7.09 -9.17
CA ASP A 398 -20.72 8.29 -8.33
C ASP A 398 -20.09 9.53 -8.98
N PHE A 399 -19.63 9.40 -10.24
CA PHE A 399 -19.13 10.49 -11.05
C PHE A 399 -20.23 11.10 -11.92
N PRO A 400 -20.21 12.43 -12.15
CA PRO A 400 -21.12 13.05 -13.08
C PRO A 400 -20.89 12.53 -14.51
N THR A 401 -21.98 12.31 -15.23
CA THR A 401 -21.97 11.97 -16.66
C THR A 401 -21.32 13.07 -17.50
N LEU A 402 -20.84 12.73 -18.70
CA LEU A 402 -20.30 13.72 -19.65
C LEU A 402 -21.28 14.87 -19.94
N ASP A 403 -22.57 14.57 -19.96
CA ASP A 403 -23.62 15.56 -20.14
C ASP A 403 -23.71 16.53 -18.95
N GLU A 404 -23.58 16.02 -17.72
CA GLU A 404 -23.51 16.86 -16.51
C GLU A 404 -22.25 17.74 -16.49
N ILE A 405 -21.11 17.20 -16.93
CA ILE A 405 -19.85 17.95 -17.07
C ILE A 405 -19.99 19.08 -18.12
N ASN A 406 -20.60 18.77 -19.27
CA ASN A 406 -20.84 19.74 -20.34
C ASN A 406 -21.85 20.81 -19.95
N PHE A 407 -22.86 20.45 -19.14
CA PHE A 407 -23.82 21.40 -18.57
C PHE A 407 -23.14 22.41 -17.63
N ASP A 408 -22.24 21.97 -16.74
CA ASP A 408 -21.54 22.89 -15.81
C ASP A 408 -20.54 23.79 -16.54
N ARG A 409 -19.85 23.28 -17.58
CA ARG A 409 -18.96 24.07 -18.45
C ARG A 409 -19.67 25.23 -19.16
N THR A 410 -20.89 25.00 -19.63
CA THR A 410 -21.68 26.02 -20.37
C THR A 410 -22.29 27.07 -19.45
N HIS A 411 -22.50 26.77 -18.16
CA HIS A 411 -23.17 27.65 -17.21
C HIS A 411 -22.23 28.33 -16.19
N LYS A 412 -20.90 28.30 -16.42
CA LYS A 412 -19.86 28.97 -15.59
C LYS A 412 -20.05 28.79 -14.08
N ARG A 413 -20.44 27.60 -13.62
CA ARG A 413 -20.37 27.30 -12.18
C ARG A 413 -18.92 26.96 -11.85
N SER A 414 -18.17 27.97 -11.46
CA SER A 414 -16.85 27.79 -10.86
C SER A 414 -16.97 26.93 -9.61
N ASP A 415 -16.10 25.93 -9.54
CA ASP A 415 -15.78 25.06 -8.40
C ASP A 415 -16.51 23.69 -8.39
N PHE A 416 -15.88 22.71 -9.07
CA PHE A 416 -16.37 21.34 -9.34
C PHE A 416 -16.62 20.51 -8.08
N PHE A 417 -15.89 20.78 -6.98
CA PHE A 417 -16.05 20.05 -5.72
C PHE A 417 -16.94 20.76 -4.69
N SER A 418 -17.28 22.05 -4.85
CA SER A 418 -18.09 22.75 -3.84
C SER A 418 -19.60 22.60 -4.04
N LYS A 419 -20.08 22.07 -5.17
CA LYS A 419 -21.52 22.05 -5.51
C LYS A 419 -22.18 20.69 -5.75
N SER A 420 -21.45 19.58 -5.86
CA SER A 420 -22.08 18.25 -5.73
C SER A 420 -22.72 18.05 -4.35
N ARG A 421 -22.29 18.83 -3.35
CA ARG A 421 -22.80 18.87 -1.97
C ARG A 421 -24.22 19.42 -1.79
N THR A 422 -24.80 20.16 -2.74
CA THR A 422 -26.06 20.90 -2.49
C THR A 422 -27.29 20.43 -3.27
N LYS A 423 -27.16 19.52 -4.25
CA LYS A 423 -28.31 19.00 -5.00
C LYS A 423 -28.90 17.68 -4.48
N ARG A 424 -28.21 16.97 -3.56
CA ARG A 424 -28.66 15.66 -3.05
C ARG A 424 -29.08 15.64 -1.59
N GLY A 425 -29.41 16.78 -0.97
CA GLY A 425 -29.96 16.79 0.40
C GLY A 425 -29.15 15.99 1.42
N LEU A 426 -27.84 15.83 1.19
CA LEU A 426 -26.95 15.06 2.05
C LEU A 426 -26.72 15.89 3.32
N PRO A 427 -26.97 15.33 4.52
CA PRO A 427 -26.55 15.99 5.74
C PRO A 427 -25.02 16.18 5.73
N ILE A 428 -24.55 17.24 6.37
CA ILE A 428 -23.12 17.47 6.60
C ILE A 428 -22.65 16.38 7.56
N LEU A 429 -22.14 15.27 7.03
CA LEU A 429 -21.40 14.29 7.81
C LEU A 429 -19.92 14.70 7.82
N PRO A 430 -19.24 14.74 8.98
CA PRO A 430 -17.80 14.95 9.05
C PRO A 430 -17.09 13.85 8.24
N LEU A 431 -15.87 14.12 7.76
CA LEU A 431 -15.02 13.09 7.16
C LEU A 431 -14.64 12.10 8.27
N VAL A 432 -15.39 11.01 8.38
CA VAL A 432 -15.17 9.91 9.33
C VAL A 432 -14.05 9.01 8.76
N PRO A 433 -13.07 8.58 9.55
CA PRO A 433 -12.06 7.61 9.14
C PRO A 433 -12.77 6.26 8.93
N LEU A 434 -12.23 5.41 8.07
CA LEU A 434 -12.87 4.15 7.70
C LEU A 434 -11.95 2.98 8.09
N VAL A 435 -12.32 2.29 9.17
CA VAL A 435 -11.77 0.99 9.60
C VAL A 435 -12.87 -0.03 9.47
N ILE A 436 -12.60 -1.21 8.92
CA ILE A 436 -13.66 -1.82 8.10
C ILE A 436 -14.01 -3.30 8.38
N THR A 437 -13.36 -4.10 9.24
CA THR A 437 -13.63 -5.51 9.75
C THR A 437 -14.42 -6.58 8.95
N ILE A 438 -13.77 -7.72 8.58
CA ILE A 438 -14.35 -8.89 7.87
C ILE A 438 -14.67 -9.98 8.91
N THR A 439 -15.79 -10.69 8.74
CA THR A 439 -16.15 -11.84 9.60
C THR A 439 -16.33 -13.10 8.75
N THR A 440 -15.43 -14.08 8.88
CA THR A 440 -15.66 -15.45 8.39
C THR A 440 -15.10 -16.48 9.39
N GLY A 441 -15.77 -17.63 9.47
CA GLY A 441 -15.57 -18.62 10.53
C GLY A 441 -14.25 -19.40 10.45
N SER A 442 -13.64 -19.57 11.63
CA SER A 442 -12.51 -20.43 12.04
C SER A 442 -12.01 -21.47 11.04
N TRP A 443 -10.70 -21.44 10.72
CA TRP A 443 -9.67 -22.49 10.88
C TRP A 443 -8.26 -21.86 10.67
N THR A 444 -7.25 -22.38 11.38
CA THR A 444 -5.90 -21.81 11.60
C THR A 444 -4.84 -22.22 10.57
N TYR A 445 -3.96 -21.28 10.14
CA TYR A 445 -2.55 -21.49 9.75
C TYR A 445 -1.73 -20.17 9.90
N SER A 446 -0.42 -20.25 10.16
CA SER A 446 0.48 -19.10 10.41
C SER A 446 1.41 -18.81 9.23
N TRP A 447 1.72 -17.54 8.96
CA TRP A 447 3.05 -16.94 8.74
C TRP A 447 2.96 -15.47 8.25
N LEU A 448 4.03 -14.72 8.53
CA LEU A 448 4.25 -13.26 8.53
C LEU A 448 4.39 -12.61 7.14
N ALA A 449 3.87 -11.38 6.96
CA ALA A 449 4.42 -10.30 6.10
C ALA A 449 3.54 -9.03 6.11
N GLY A 450 4.10 -7.85 6.44
CA GLY A 450 3.55 -6.49 6.22
C GLY A 450 4.22 -5.79 5.02
N GLY A 451 3.83 -4.63 4.46
CA GLY A 451 2.75 -3.64 4.60
C GLY A 451 3.22 -2.28 4.00
N LEU A 452 2.34 -1.44 3.37
CA LEU A 452 2.35 0.07 3.26
C LEU A 452 1.58 0.66 2.03
N SER A 453 1.10 1.94 2.01
CA SER A 453 -0.18 2.57 2.46
C SER A 453 -0.59 3.74 1.53
N PHE A 454 -1.89 4.12 1.44
CA PHE A 454 -2.52 5.47 1.33
C PHE A 454 -4.05 5.31 1.25
N LEU A 455 -4.84 6.08 2.03
CA LEU A 455 -6.27 5.86 2.36
C LEU A 455 -6.69 4.38 2.42
N ARG A 456 -6.10 3.64 3.35
CA ARG A 456 -6.45 2.24 3.62
C ARG A 456 -7.81 2.16 4.29
N CYS A 457 -8.75 1.50 3.62
CA CYS A 457 -9.88 0.86 4.28
C CYS A 457 -9.46 -0.56 4.57
N PHE A 458 -8.93 -0.86 5.77
CA PHE A 458 -8.70 -2.25 6.16
C PHE A 458 -9.23 -2.63 7.53
N PHE A 459 -9.41 -3.94 7.66
CA PHE A 459 -10.46 -4.59 8.41
C PHE A 459 -9.90 -5.22 9.68
N VAL A 460 -10.50 -4.99 10.87
CA VAL A 460 -10.16 -5.80 12.06
C VAL A 460 -10.63 -7.23 11.78
N MET A 461 -9.76 -8.21 11.68
CA MET A 461 -10.22 -9.60 11.77
C MET A 461 -10.28 -9.96 13.26
N LYS A 462 -11.48 -10.33 13.72
CA LYS A 462 -11.64 -10.97 15.02
C LYS A 462 -11.03 -12.37 14.89
N ARG A 463 -10.00 -12.69 15.69
CA ARG A 463 -9.48 -14.06 15.83
C ARG A 463 -10.61 -15.06 16.11
#